data_AF-A0A2N0MG34-F1
#
_entry.id   AF-A0A2N0MG34-F1
#
_cell.length_a   1.000
_cell.length_b   1.000
_cell.length_c   1.000
_cell.angle_alpha   90.00
_cell.angle_beta   90.00
_cell.angle_gamma   90.00
#
_symmetry.space_group_name_H-M   'P 1'
#
loop_
_entity.id
_entity.type
_entity.pdbx_description
1 polymer ?
#
loop_
_entity_poly.entity_id
_entity_poly.type
_entity_poly.pdbx_seq_one_letter_code
_entity_poly.pdbx_strand_id
1 'polypeptide(L)'
;MVARGPVPDVHTYVRLKTDAGWMTVDATWPAKTEPLGMTVNSKFEPGRDMTLACSPIETFEVPEGRDPQAFKEELIERFCGSQSNDRDRFINGMGEWLSKYTS
;
A
#
# COMPACT_ATOMS: atom_id res chain seq x y z
N MET A 1 17.77 17.76 -6.21
CA MET A 1 16.43 18.35 -6.39
C MET A 1 15.46 17.19 -6.51
N VAL A 2 14.46 17.11 -5.63
CA VAL A 2 13.33 16.17 -5.82
C VAL A 2 12.57 16.68 -7.04
N ALA A 3 12.39 15.85 -8.07
CA ALA A 3 11.61 16.24 -9.23
C ALA A 3 10.18 16.61 -8.76
N ARG A 4 9.67 17.75 -9.24
CA ARG A 4 8.33 18.26 -8.89
C ARG A 4 7.26 17.30 -9.43
N GLY A 5 6.65 16.49 -8.56
CA GLY A 5 5.51 15.63 -8.90
C GLY A 5 5.18 14.63 -7.78
N PRO A 6 4.00 14.00 -7.82
CA PRO A 6 3.68 12.88 -6.94
C PRO A 6 4.64 11.72 -7.20
N VAL A 7 5.07 11.04 -6.14
CA VAL A 7 5.91 9.84 -6.23
C VAL A 7 5.03 8.67 -6.63
N PRO A 8 5.22 8.04 -7.81
CA PRO A 8 4.49 6.83 -8.16
C PRO A 8 4.88 5.69 -7.22
N ASP A 9 3.91 4.88 -6.83
CA ASP A 9 4.14 3.70 -6.01
C ASP A 9 3.13 2.59 -6.33
N VAL A 10 3.50 1.35 -5.99
CA VAL A 10 2.67 0.16 -6.09
C VAL A 10 2.24 -0.24 -4.68
N HIS A 11 0.95 -0.08 -4.41
CA HIS A 11 0.34 -0.49 -3.14
C HIS A 11 -0.10 -1.96 -3.19
N THR A 12 0.05 -2.67 -2.07
CA THR A 12 -0.36 -4.08 -1.96
C THR A 12 -1.48 -4.23 -0.95
N TYR A 13 -2.55 -4.92 -1.36
CA TYR A 13 -3.64 -5.33 -0.52
C TYR A 13 -4.03 -6.77 -0.85
N VAL A 14 -4.88 -7.39 -0.03
CA VAL A 14 -5.30 -8.79 -0.20
C VAL A 14 -6.79 -8.86 -0.51
N ARG A 15 -7.18 -9.78 -1.39
CA ARG A 15 -8.58 -10.21 -1.53
C ARG A 15 -8.79 -11.55 -0.86
N LEU A 16 -9.75 -11.61 0.05
CA LEU A 16 -10.12 -12.83 0.77
C LEU A 16 -11.51 -13.31 0.34
N LYS A 17 -11.64 -14.62 0.10
CA LYS A 17 -12.94 -15.26 -0.06
C LYS A 17 -13.42 -15.74 1.30
N THR A 18 -14.57 -15.24 1.72
CA THR A 18 -15.26 -15.63 2.97
C THR A 18 -16.61 -16.28 2.64
N ASP A 19 -17.30 -16.80 3.64
CA ASP A 19 -18.68 -17.30 3.48
C ASP A 19 -19.66 -16.21 3.02
N ALA A 20 -19.38 -14.95 3.37
CA ALA A 20 -20.15 -13.78 2.93
C ALA A 20 -19.78 -13.30 1.52
N GLY A 21 -18.78 -13.92 0.88
CA GLY A 21 -18.27 -13.54 -0.44
C GLY A 21 -16.85 -13.00 -0.38
N TRP A 22 -16.44 -12.35 -1.47
CA TRP A 22 -15.12 -11.73 -1.57
C TRP A 22 -15.08 -10.40 -0.82
N MET A 23 -13.96 -10.13 -0.16
CA MET A 23 -13.69 -8.85 0.49
C MET A 23 -12.25 -8.38 0.25
N THR A 24 -12.06 -7.08 0.31
CA THR A 24 -10.78 -6.37 0.29
C THR A 24 -10.25 -6.21 1.71
N VAL A 25 -8.98 -6.52 1.91
CA VAL A 25 -8.26 -6.38 3.18
C VAL A 25 -7.02 -5.54 2.97
N ASP A 26 -6.92 -4.46 3.73
CA ASP A 26 -5.79 -3.56 3.76
C ASP A 26 -5.46 -3.19 5.21
N ALA A 27 -4.25 -3.53 5.64
CA ALA A 27 -3.75 -3.27 6.99
C ALA A 27 -2.43 -2.49 6.95
N THR A 28 -2.33 -1.51 6.06
CA THR A 28 -1.10 -0.71 5.87
C THR A 28 -0.72 0.11 7.09
N TRP A 29 -1.70 0.83 7.66
CA TRP A 29 -1.43 1.84 8.67
C TRP A 29 -1.68 1.32 10.10
N PRO A 30 -0.70 1.44 11.02
CA PRO A 30 -0.91 1.10 12.43
C PRO A 30 -1.98 1.99 13.07
N ALA A 31 -2.72 1.46 14.05
CA ALA A 31 -3.82 2.20 14.69
C ALA A 31 -3.42 3.56 15.27
N LYS A 32 -2.19 3.66 15.80
CA LYS A 32 -1.65 4.92 16.34
C LYS A 32 -1.51 6.04 15.31
N THR A 33 -1.60 5.76 14.01
CA THR A 33 -1.51 6.76 12.94
C THR A 33 -2.85 7.42 12.60
N GLU A 34 -3.97 6.95 13.15
CA GLU A 34 -5.29 7.53 12.91
C GLU A 34 -5.34 9.05 13.20
N PRO A 35 -4.77 9.58 14.30
CA PRO A 35 -4.75 11.02 14.57
C PRO A 35 -3.97 11.84 13.54
N LEU A 36 -3.12 11.20 12.72
CA LEU A 36 -2.36 11.83 11.64
C LEU A 36 -3.16 11.88 10.33
N GLY A 37 -4.40 11.38 10.32
CA GLY A 37 -5.28 11.34 9.15
C GLY A 37 -5.05 10.11 8.26
N MET A 38 -4.32 9.10 8.73
CA MET A 38 -4.12 7.86 7.97
C MET A 38 -5.36 6.96 8.01
N THR A 39 -5.61 6.24 6.91
CA THR A 39 -6.69 5.25 6.82
C THR A 39 -6.40 4.03 7.69
N VAL A 40 -6.97 3.96 8.89
CA VAL A 40 -6.80 2.83 9.80
C VAL A 40 -8.00 1.90 9.72
N ASN A 41 -7.78 0.67 9.24
CA ASN A 41 -8.77 -0.41 9.32
C ASN A 41 -8.62 -1.16 10.66
N SER A 42 -9.21 -0.62 11.73
CA SER A 42 -9.02 -1.11 13.11
C SER A 42 -9.77 -2.41 13.45
N LYS A 43 -10.71 -2.83 12.61
CA LYS A 43 -11.55 -4.02 12.82
C LYS A 43 -11.68 -4.84 11.55
N PHE A 44 -11.65 -6.16 11.70
CA PHE A 44 -11.97 -7.09 10.63
C PHE A 44 -13.44 -7.52 10.73
N GLU A 45 -14.23 -7.20 9.72
CA GLU A 45 -15.64 -7.56 9.63
C GLU A 45 -15.83 -8.42 8.36
N PRO A 46 -16.14 -9.72 8.48
CA PRO A 46 -16.30 -10.60 7.32
C PRO A 46 -17.34 -10.07 6.32
N GLY A 47 -16.98 -10.05 5.04
CA GLY A 47 -17.85 -9.58 3.96
C GLY A 47 -17.94 -8.05 3.81
N ARG A 48 -17.20 -7.28 4.62
CA ARG A 48 -17.12 -5.81 4.49
C ARG A 48 -15.74 -5.39 4.02
N ASP A 49 -15.68 -4.74 2.86
CA ASP A 49 -14.42 -4.21 2.32
C ASP A 49 -13.76 -3.22 3.29
N MET A 50 -12.45 -3.40 3.49
CA MET A 50 -11.59 -2.41 4.12
C MET A 50 -11.28 -1.25 3.17
N THR A 51 -11.01 -0.08 3.72
CA THR A 51 -10.65 1.09 2.92
C THR A 51 -9.17 1.01 2.56
N LEU A 52 -8.82 1.15 1.28
CA LEU A 52 -7.43 1.14 0.86
C LEU A 52 -6.66 2.35 1.40
N ALA A 53 -5.37 2.15 1.67
CA ALA A 53 -4.45 3.22 2.09
C ALA A 53 -4.17 4.26 0.99
N CYS A 54 -4.57 3.98 -0.25
CA CYS A 54 -4.39 4.85 -1.40
C CYS A 54 -5.64 4.84 -2.31
N SER A 55 -5.67 5.76 -3.27
CA SER A 55 -6.62 5.74 -4.38
C SER A 55 -5.97 5.05 -5.58
N PRO A 56 -6.27 3.78 -5.87
CA PRO A 56 -5.63 3.05 -6.96
C PRO A 56 -6.01 3.64 -8.32
N ILE A 57 -5.03 3.79 -9.20
CA ILE A 57 -5.24 4.20 -10.61
C ILE A 57 -5.44 2.96 -11.49
N GLU A 58 -4.69 1.90 -11.21
CA GLU A 58 -4.74 0.61 -11.90
C GLU A 58 -4.56 -0.51 -10.87
N THR A 59 -5.13 -1.69 -11.14
CA THR A 59 -5.08 -2.85 -10.25
C THR A 59 -4.64 -4.08 -11.03
N PHE A 60 -3.71 -4.84 -10.45
CA PHE A 60 -3.16 -6.06 -11.02
C PHE A 60 -3.41 -7.23 -10.08
N GLU A 61 -3.95 -8.33 -10.59
CA GLU A 61 -3.96 -9.59 -9.86
C GLU A 61 -2.59 -10.26 -9.99
N VAL A 62 -2.07 -10.82 -8.89
CA VAL A 62 -0.85 -11.62 -8.93
C VAL A 62 -1.15 -12.89 -9.72
N PRO A 63 -0.42 -13.18 -10.82
CA PRO A 63 -0.70 -14.38 -11.60
C PRO A 63 -0.48 -15.65 -10.78
N GLU A 64 -1.24 -16.70 -11.08
CA GLU A 64 -1.14 -17.98 -10.37
C GLU A 64 0.30 -18.54 -10.42
N GLY A 65 0.80 -19.00 -9.27
CA GLY A 65 2.15 -19.56 -9.13
C GLY A 65 3.29 -18.54 -9.13
N ARG A 66 3.01 -17.24 -9.26
CA ARG A 66 4.03 -16.18 -9.14
C ARG A 66 4.24 -15.79 -7.68
N ASP A 67 5.48 -15.45 -7.34
CA ASP A 67 5.79 -14.77 -6.09
C ASP A 67 5.20 -13.33 -6.12
N PRO A 68 4.32 -12.97 -5.17
CA PRO A 68 3.77 -11.62 -5.08
C PRO A 68 4.84 -10.53 -4.94
N GLN A 69 5.96 -10.82 -4.26
CA GLN A 69 7.00 -9.84 -4.04
C GLN A 69 7.76 -9.55 -5.34
N ALA A 70 8.24 -10.59 -6.03
CA ALA A 70 8.86 -10.43 -7.35
C ALA A 70 7.95 -9.73 -8.36
N PHE A 71 6.64 -10.06 -8.38
CA PHE A 71 5.69 -9.38 -9.25
C PHE A 71 5.52 -7.90 -8.90
N LYS A 72 5.49 -7.56 -7.60
CA LYS A 72 5.46 -6.16 -7.15
C LYS A 72 6.70 -5.39 -7.60
N GLU A 73 7.88 -6.00 -7.48
CA GLU A 73 9.15 -5.38 -7.91
C GLU A 73 9.17 -5.10 -9.41
N GLU A 74 8.65 -6.02 -10.24
CA GLU A 74 8.48 -5.79 -11.69
C GLU A 74 7.54 -4.62 -11.98
N LEU A 75 6.44 -4.48 -11.23
CA LEU A 75 5.52 -3.36 -11.37
C LEU A 75 6.17 -2.04 -10.90
N ILE A 76 6.92 -2.05 -9.80
CA ILE A 76 7.66 -0.89 -9.33
C ILE A 76 8.67 -0.46 -10.40
N GLU A 77 9.44 -1.37 -10.97
CA GLU A 77 10.38 -1.03 -12.05
C GLU A 77 9.66 -0.45 -13.26
N ARG A 78 8.55 -1.07 -13.68
CA ARG A 78 7.75 -0.61 -14.82
C ARG A 78 7.17 0.79 -14.63
N PHE A 79 6.67 1.13 -13.44
CA PHE A 79 5.97 2.40 -13.19
C PHE A 79 6.86 3.47 -12.57
N CYS A 80 7.90 3.07 -11.84
CA CYS A 80 8.76 3.96 -11.08
C CYS A 80 10.16 4.09 -11.68
N GLY A 81 10.63 3.17 -12.54
CA GLY A 81 12.01 3.03 -13.04
C GLY A 81 12.98 4.20 -12.82
N SER A 82 12.81 5.33 -13.52
CA SER A 82 13.71 6.49 -13.40
C SER A 82 13.58 7.29 -12.09
N GLN A 83 12.47 7.13 -11.38
CA GLN A 83 12.11 7.75 -10.11
C GLN A 83 12.29 6.81 -8.90
N SER A 84 12.78 5.57 -9.07
CA SER A 84 12.93 4.59 -7.99
C SER A 84 13.72 5.15 -6.79
N ASN A 85 14.78 5.92 -7.04
CA ASN A 85 15.54 6.59 -5.96
C ASN A 85 14.72 7.63 -5.19
N ASP A 86 13.87 8.41 -5.88
CA ASP A 86 13.01 9.41 -5.24
C ASP A 86 11.88 8.72 -4.46
N ARG A 87 11.36 7.59 -4.97
CA ARG A 87 10.42 6.72 -4.28
C ARG A 87 10.99 6.19 -2.98
N ASP A 88 12.16 5.58 -3.03
CA ASP A 88 12.77 4.97 -1.84
C ASP A 88 13.08 6.04 -0.78
N ARG A 89 13.57 7.22 -1.20
CA ARG A 89 13.76 8.34 -0.25
C ARG A 89 12.44 8.78 0.38
N PHE A 90 11.35 8.84 -0.38
CA PHE A 90 10.04 9.24 0.14
C PHE A 90 9.49 8.22 1.13
N ILE A 91 9.50 6.92 0.78
CA ILE A 91 9.00 5.85 1.64
C ILE A 91 9.82 5.76 2.93
N ASN A 92 11.16 5.80 2.84
CA ASN A 92 12.03 5.78 4.02
C ASN A 92 11.81 7.01 4.91
N GLY A 93 11.73 8.21 4.32
CA GLY A 93 11.46 9.44 5.05
C GLY A 93 10.09 9.45 5.73
N MET A 94 9.07 8.86 5.09
CA MET A 94 7.74 8.70 5.68
C MET A 94 7.77 7.73 6.87
N GLY A 95 8.47 6.59 6.74
CA GLY A 95 8.64 5.62 7.82
C GLY A 95 9.35 6.22 9.03
N GLU A 96 10.42 6.97 8.81
CA GLU A 96 11.13 7.71 9.87
C GLU A 96 10.28 8.81 10.51
N TRP A 97 9.43 9.47 9.73
CA TRP A 97 8.51 10.47 10.26
C TRP A 97 7.45 9.79 11.13
N LEU A 98 6.82 8.73 10.64
CA LEU A 98 5.77 7.99 11.37
C LEU A 98 6.28 7.39 12.67
N SER A 99 7.52 6.88 12.72
CA SER A 99 8.08 6.30 13.95
C SER A 99 8.17 7.31 15.09
N LYS A 100 8.37 8.60 14.78
CA LYS A 100 8.39 9.68 15.79
C LYS A 100 7.03 9.93 16.45
N TYR A 101 5.94 9.58 15.78
CA TYR A 101 4.57 9.82 16.26
C TYR A 101 3.84 8.55 16.68
N THR A 102 4.41 7.38 16.40
CA THR A 102 3.78 6.07 16.69
C THR A 102 4.56 5.21 17.68
N SER A 103 5.69 5.69 18.20
CA SER A 103 6.42 5.05 19.32
C SER A 103 5.53 4.87 20.55
#